data_AF-A0A835IWZ4-F1
#
_entry.id   AF-A0A835IWZ4-F1
#
_cell.length_a   1.000
_cell.length_b   1.000
_cell.length_c   1.000
_cell.angle_alpha   90.00
_cell.angle_beta   90.00
_cell.angle_gamma   90.00
#
_symmetry.space_group_name_H-M   'P 1'
#
loop_
_entity.id
_entity.type
_entity.pdbx_description
1 polymer ?
#
loop_
_entity_poly.entity_id
_entity_poly.type
_entity_poly.pdbx_seq_one_letter_code
_entity_poly.pdbx_strand_id
1 'polypeptide(L)'
;MLPCRVRDMWYMLCSPRPGCSNNTCSLSPDNTVTGIATSGQVAQDIFAIESTNGKNVVSVVSVRRFLFTCGSTILLNGLASGVRGMAGLGRGRLGLPSRLAAAFSFNKKFAICLPSSISASGVVFFGNGPYVMQPNIDVSTSLTYTPLLINPVSTASAYTIEKSTEYFIGVKSIKVNDKAISLNTSLLSIKSNGFGGTKISTVNPYTVLETSIYKALTAAFIKEANLTGVPFTSRPRVGFCFDSSKVGSTRAGPKVPNIDFVLQSENVYWRITGANSLVPIEQAVGSLLCWAFVDGGSNPRTSIVIGAHQLQDNLLQFDLATSRLGFSSSLLSRQTTCSNFNFINSNA
;
A
#
# COMPACT_ATOMS: atom_id res chain seq x y z
N MET A 1 2.75 4.83 -38.62
CA MET A 1 2.34 4.31 -37.30
C MET A 1 3.00 5.15 -36.22
N LEU A 2 2.23 5.79 -35.34
CA LEU A 2 2.80 6.45 -34.14
C LEU A 2 3.01 5.39 -33.05
N PRO A 3 4.17 5.38 -32.35
CA PRO A 3 4.41 4.41 -31.28
C PRO A 3 3.55 4.73 -30.05
N CYS A 4 2.56 3.88 -29.75
CA CYS A 4 1.81 3.90 -28.49
C CYS A 4 2.74 3.62 -27.29
N ARG A 5 3.27 4.67 -26.66
CA ARG A 5 4.06 4.60 -25.41
C ARG A 5 3.32 5.27 -24.25
N VAL A 6 2.50 4.51 -23.52
CA VAL A 6 1.85 4.95 -22.26
C VAL A 6 1.58 3.73 -21.37
N ARG A 7 1.94 3.74 -20.08
CA ARG A 7 1.63 2.65 -19.12
C ARG A 7 1.16 3.15 -17.73
N ASP A 8 0.89 2.20 -16.85
CA ASP A 8 0.09 2.18 -15.61
C ASP A 8 -1.42 2.03 -15.82
N MET A 9 -1.92 0.87 -16.25
CA MET A 9 -3.36 0.74 -16.47
C MET A 9 -3.94 -0.49 -15.77
N TRP A 10 -5.17 -0.31 -15.28
CA TRP A 10 -5.98 -1.35 -14.66
C TRP A 10 -6.33 -2.36 -15.75
N TYR A 11 -6.37 -3.64 -15.41
CA TYR A 11 -6.79 -4.67 -16.34
C TYR A 11 -8.00 -5.41 -15.82
N MET A 12 -8.80 -5.92 -16.74
CA MET A 12 -10.01 -6.69 -16.48
C MET A 12 -10.13 -7.79 -17.53
N LEU A 13 -10.69 -8.95 -17.18
CA LEU A 13 -11.05 -9.97 -18.16
C LEU A 13 -12.13 -9.43 -19.09
N CYS A 14 -11.86 -9.53 -20.40
CA CYS A 14 -12.79 -9.14 -21.45
C CYS A 14 -13.44 -10.39 -22.06
N SER A 15 -14.77 -10.43 -22.09
CA SER A 15 -15.52 -11.34 -22.98
C SER A 15 -15.20 -11.02 -24.47
N PRO A 16 -15.52 -11.89 -25.45
CA PRO A 16 -14.81 -11.96 -26.75
C PRO A 16 -14.89 -10.76 -27.75
N ARG A 17 -15.20 -9.53 -27.34
CA ARG A 17 -15.47 -8.39 -28.25
C ARG A 17 -14.81 -7.05 -27.91
N PRO A 18 -14.00 -6.95 -26.83
CA PRO A 18 -12.72 -6.25 -26.93
C PRO A 18 -11.57 -7.13 -26.43
N GLY A 19 -10.45 -7.21 -27.16
CA GLY A 19 -9.28 -8.00 -26.74
C GLY A 19 -8.69 -8.94 -27.80
N CYS A 20 -9.41 -9.16 -28.90
CA CYS A 20 -8.86 -9.74 -30.13
C CYS A 20 -9.24 -8.84 -31.31
N SER A 21 -8.45 -7.80 -31.54
CA SER A 21 -8.68 -6.81 -32.60
C SER A 21 -7.38 -6.45 -33.32
N ASN A 22 -7.46 -6.33 -34.64
CA ASN A 22 -6.32 -5.90 -35.47
C ASN A 22 -5.99 -4.42 -35.22
N ASN A 23 -4.74 -4.02 -35.48
CA ASN A 23 -4.25 -2.63 -35.37
C ASN A 23 -4.53 -1.93 -34.02
N THR A 24 -4.67 -2.69 -32.94
CA THR A 24 -4.94 -2.18 -31.59
C THR A 24 -3.65 -2.03 -30.79
N CYS A 25 -3.49 -0.94 -30.03
CA CYS A 25 -2.31 -0.76 -29.19
C CYS A 25 -2.25 -1.80 -28.06
N SER A 26 -1.07 -2.36 -27.80
CA SER A 26 -0.84 -3.36 -26.75
C SER A 26 0.06 -2.81 -25.63
N LEU A 27 -0.31 -3.11 -24.39
CA LEU A 27 0.50 -2.89 -23.19
C LEU A 27 0.86 -4.24 -22.57
N SER A 28 1.62 -4.22 -21.47
CA SER A 28 1.86 -5.42 -20.68
C SER A 28 1.21 -5.21 -19.32
N PRO A 29 -0.01 -5.75 -19.10
CA PRO A 29 -0.54 -5.86 -17.76
C PRO A 29 0.29 -6.92 -17.00
N ASP A 30 0.60 -6.62 -15.75
CA ASP A 30 1.34 -7.52 -14.88
C ASP A 30 0.59 -7.80 -13.56
N ASN A 31 0.69 -9.05 -13.13
CA ASN A 31 0.24 -9.49 -11.83
C ASN A 31 1.40 -9.28 -10.85
N THR A 32 1.31 -8.22 -10.06
CA THR A 32 2.34 -7.83 -9.08
C THR A 32 2.37 -8.69 -7.81
N VAL A 33 1.45 -9.66 -7.67
CA VAL A 33 1.51 -10.72 -6.64
C VAL A 33 2.45 -11.86 -7.09
N THR A 34 2.39 -12.24 -8.36
CA THR A 34 3.19 -13.36 -8.93
C THR A 34 4.44 -12.92 -9.70
N GLY A 35 4.54 -11.64 -10.06
CA GLY A 35 5.59 -11.11 -10.94
C GLY A 35 5.44 -11.51 -12.41
N ILE A 36 4.26 -12.03 -12.81
CA ILE A 36 4.00 -12.45 -14.20
C ILE A 36 3.45 -11.27 -14.99
N ALA A 37 4.04 -10.98 -16.15
CA ALA A 37 3.52 -10.04 -17.13
C ALA A 37 3.16 -10.75 -18.44
N THR A 38 2.11 -10.30 -19.13
CA THR A 38 1.76 -10.78 -20.49
C THR A 38 1.64 -9.62 -21.47
N SER A 39 1.29 -9.87 -22.74
CA SER A 39 0.78 -8.85 -23.66
C SER A 39 -0.74 -8.68 -23.45
N GLY A 40 -1.28 -7.49 -23.64
CA GLY A 40 -2.71 -7.21 -23.45
C GLY A 40 -3.17 -5.98 -24.23
N GLN A 41 -4.29 -6.09 -24.94
CA GLN A 41 -4.81 -5.01 -25.78
C GLN A 41 -5.41 -3.88 -24.93
N VAL A 42 -5.20 -2.62 -25.36
CA VAL A 42 -5.89 -1.46 -24.80
C VAL A 42 -7.34 -1.49 -25.24
N ALA A 43 -8.25 -1.48 -24.27
CA ALA A 43 -9.68 -1.39 -24.46
C ALA A 43 -10.24 -0.11 -23.81
N GLN A 44 -11.51 0.17 -24.10
CA GLN A 44 -12.20 1.33 -23.57
C GLN A 44 -13.67 0.98 -23.33
N ASP A 45 -14.19 1.28 -22.15
CA ASP A 45 -15.59 1.03 -21.77
C ASP A 45 -16.07 2.07 -20.73
N ILE A 46 -17.29 1.92 -20.25
CA ILE A 46 -17.89 2.72 -19.18
C ILE A 46 -17.34 2.26 -17.83
N PHE A 47 -16.70 3.17 -17.10
CA PHE A 47 -16.36 2.97 -15.68
C PHE A 47 -17.30 3.79 -14.81
N ALA A 48 -17.98 3.15 -13.85
CA ALA A 48 -18.85 3.80 -12.88
C ALA A 48 -18.22 3.74 -11.47
N ILE A 49 -18.42 4.80 -10.68
CA ILE A 49 -17.89 4.92 -9.32
C ILE A 49 -18.81 5.81 -8.47
N GLU A 50 -18.83 5.57 -7.16
CA GLU A 50 -19.53 6.41 -6.20
C GLU A 50 -18.80 7.76 -6.02
N SER A 51 -19.56 8.85 -6.10
CA SER A 51 -19.13 10.18 -5.68
C SER A 51 -19.40 10.37 -4.18
N THR A 52 -18.57 11.19 -3.54
CA THR A 52 -18.58 11.42 -2.09
C THR A 52 -18.33 12.89 -1.78
N ASN A 53 -18.95 13.39 -0.72
CA ASN A 53 -18.66 14.72 -0.14
C ASN A 53 -17.48 14.68 0.86
N GLY A 54 -16.80 13.54 0.97
CA GLY A 54 -15.75 13.27 1.96
C GLY A 54 -16.25 12.66 3.28
N LYS A 55 -17.56 12.64 3.52
CA LYS A 55 -18.21 12.07 4.72
C LYS A 55 -19.13 10.89 4.40
N ASN A 56 -19.81 10.93 3.26
CA ASN A 56 -20.74 9.90 2.82
C ASN A 56 -20.82 9.82 1.29
N VAL A 57 -21.36 8.70 0.79
CA VAL A 57 -21.73 8.55 -0.63
C VAL A 57 -22.87 9.51 -0.99
N VAL A 58 -22.82 10.06 -2.21
CA VAL A 58 -23.78 11.08 -2.71
C VAL A 58 -24.55 10.57 -3.93
N SER A 59 -23.86 10.05 -4.94
CA SER A 59 -24.45 9.52 -6.18
C SER A 59 -23.44 8.72 -7.00
N VAL A 60 -23.90 7.88 -7.93
CA VAL A 60 -23.01 7.18 -8.88
C VAL A 60 -22.72 8.08 -10.09
N VAL A 61 -21.44 8.24 -10.42
CA VAL A 61 -20.94 8.96 -11.61
C VAL A 61 -20.23 7.99 -12.55
N SER A 62 -20.10 8.35 -13.84
CA SER A 62 -19.45 7.46 -14.82
C SER A 62 -18.57 8.18 -15.84
N VAL A 63 -17.55 7.47 -16.32
CA VAL A 63 -16.63 7.86 -17.39
C VAL A 63 -16.86 6.93 -18.57
N ARG A 64 -17.57 7.39 -19.60
CA ARG A 64 -17.95 6.59 -20.79
C ARG A 64 -16.78 6.06 -21.62
N ARG A 65 -15.60 6.65 -21.44
CA ARG A 65 -14.38 6.38 -22.24
C ARG A 65 -13.20 6.09 -21.32
N PHE A 66 -13.41 5.19 -20.35
CA PHE A 66 -12.38 4.78 -19.42
C PHE A 66 -11.46 3.75 -20.10
N LEU A 67 -10.15 3.99 -20.06
CA LEU A 67 -9.16 3.12 -20.69
C LEU A 67 -8.70 2.06 -19.69
N PHE A 68 -8.66 0.81 -20.14
CA PHE A 68 -8.18 -0.34 -19.36
C PHE A 68 -7.55 -1.38 -20.29
N THR A 69 -6.75 -2.30 -19.76
CA THR A 69 -6.08 -3.34 -20.57
C THR A 69 -6.86 -4.64 -20.46
N CYS A 70 -7.13 -5.34 -21.57
CA CYS A 70 -7.58 -6.73 -21.50
C CYS A 70 -6.37 -7.63 -21.18
N GLY A 71 -6.41 -8.33 -20.05
CA GLY A 71 -5.35 -9.24 -19.60
C GLY A 71 -5.65 -10.72 -19.91
N SER A 72 -4.62 -11.55 -20.01
CA SER A 72 -4.78 -13.01 -20.10
C SER A 72 -5.21 -13.60 -18.74
N THR A 73 -5.98 -14.68 -18.75
CA THR A 73 -6.46 -15.38 -17.54
C THR A 73 -5.33 -15.87 -16.63
N ILE A 74 -4.14 -16.13 -17.18
CA ILE A 74 -2.95 -16.50 -16.39
C ILE A 74 -2.54 -15.42 -15.37
N LEU A 75 -2.88 -14.14 -15.64
CA LEU A 75 -2.65 -13.04 -14.72
C LEU A 75 -3.57 -13.06 -13.48
N LEU A 76 -4.57 -13.95 -13.41
CA LEU A 76 -5.40 -14.09 -12.22
C LEU A 76 -4.83 -15.06 -11.18
N ASN A 77 -3.78 -15.81 -11.52
CA ASN A 77 -3.16 -16.77 -10.61
C ASN A 77 -2.66 -16.07 -9.34
N GLY A 78 -3.01 -16.60 -8.17
CA GLY A 78 -2.63 -16.03 -6.87
C GLY A 78 -3.40 -14.78 -6.43
N LEU A 79 -4.38 -14.29 -7.22
CA LEU A 79 -5.30 -13.25 -6.78
C LEU A 79 -6.43 -13.85 -5.91
N ALA A 80 -7.14 -12.99 -5.17
CA ALA A 80 -8.26 -13.41 -4.34
C ALA A 80 -9.41 -14.02 -5.16
N SER A 81 -10.19 -14.92 -4.54
CA SER A 81 -11.32 -15.58 -5.19
C SER A 81 -12.34 -14.58 -5.73
N GLY A 82 -12.92 -14.87 -6.90
CA GLY A 82 -13.87 -13.99 -7.60
C GLY A 82 -13.27 -12.81 -8.36
N VAL A 83 -12.01 -12.43 -8.10
CA VAL A 83 -11.35 -11.29 -8.78
C VAL A 83 -11.20 -11.53 -10.29
N ARG A 84 -11.22 -10.43 -11.06
CA ARG A 84 -11.15 -10.42 -12.54
C ARG A 84 -10.02 -9.54 -13.11
N GLY A 85 -9.16 -8.97 -12.26
CA GLY A 85 -8.13 -7.99 -12.64
C GLY A 85 -7.43 -7.32 -11.44
N MET A 86 -6.63 -6.26 -11.61
CA MET A 86 -5.75 -5.74 -10.52
C MET A 86 -5.70 -4.22 -10.25
N ALA A 87 -5.29 -3.95 -9.00
CA ALA A 87 -5.17 -2.71 -8.24
C ALA A 87 -4.31 -1.53 -8.78
N GLY A 88 -4.35 -1.13 -10.06
CA GLY A 88 -3.34 -0.26 -10.71
C GLY A 88 -3.20 1.21 -10.26
N LEU A 89 -3.11 1.53 -8.97
CA LEU A 89 -3.04 2.90 -8.40
C LEU A 89 -1.75 3.70 -8.75
N GLY A 90 -0.96 3.30 -9.75
CA GLY A 90 0.32 3.90 -10.15
C GLY A 90 0.24 5.37 -10.58
N ARG A 91 1.38 6.06 -10.52
CA ARG A 91 1.49 7.52 -10.78
C ARG A 91 1.47 7.92 -12.26
N GLY A 92 1.56 6.95 -13.17
CA GLY A 92 1.56 7.12 -14.62
C GLY A 92 0.23 7.63 -15.16
N ARG A 93 0.19 7.97 -16.46
CA ARG A 93 -0.94 8.69 -17.08
C ARG A 93 -2.23 7.88 -17.15
N LEU A 94 -2.12 6.54 -17.15
CA LEU A 94 -3.25 5.64 -17.25
C LEU A 94 -3.78 5.16 -15.89
N GLY A 95 -3.09 5.47 -14.79
CA GLY A 95 -3.48 5.00 -13.46
C GLY A 95 -4.82 5.61 -13.07
N LEU A 96 -5.68 4.85 -12.38
CA LEU A 96 -7.00 5.32 -11.94
C LEU A 96 -6.97 6.68 -11.24
N PRO A 97 -5.99 7.02 -10.37
CA PRO A 97 -5.87 8.39 -9.83
C PRO A 97 -5.68 9.46 -10.91
N SER A 98 -4.87 9.20 -11.94
CA SER A 98 -4.68 10.10 -13.09
C SER A 98 -5.91 10.19 -13.98
N ARG A 99 -6.57 9.06 -14.25
CA ARG A 99 -7.71 8.97 -15.17
C ARG A 99 -8.96 9.60 -14.58
N LEU A 100 -9.27 9.37 -13.30
CA LEU A 100 -10.41 10.00 -12.63
C LEU A 100 -10.18 11.50 -12.43
N ALA A 101 -8.97 11.91 -12.03
CA ALA A 101 -8.61 13.33 -11.91
C ALA A 101 -8.81 14.08 -13.23
N ALA A 102 -8.39 13.49 -14.36
CA ALA A 102 -8.58 14.08 -15.68
C ALA A 102 -10.05 14.04 -16.16
N ALA A 103 -10.81 12.99 -15.83
CA ALA A 103 -12.19 12.84 -16.27
C ALA A 103 -13.19 13.73 -15.49
N PHE A 104 -12.91 13.98 -14.21
CA PHE A 104 -13.77 14.77 -13.31
C PHE A 104 -13.13 16.10 -12.88
N SER A 105 -12.05 16.52 -13.53
CA SER A 105 -11.38 17.83 -13.36
C SER A 105 -10.99 18.18 -11.92
N PHE A 106 -10.47 17.21 -11.15
CA PHE A 106 -9.97 17.44 -9.80
C PHE A 106 -8.44 17.25 -9.69
N ASN A 107 -7.83 17.77 -8.63
CA ASN A 107 -6.39 17.65 -8.37
C ASN A 107 -5.94 16.19 -8.41
N LYS A 108 -4.85 15.87 -9.14
CA LYS A 108 -4.30 14.51 -9.22
C LYS A 108 -3.80 14.04 -7.84
N LYS A 109 -4.71 13.44 -7.09
CA LYS A 109 -4.61 13.18 -5.66
C LYS A 109 -5.60 12.07 -5.30
N PHE A 110 -5.21 11.19 -4.39
CA PHE A 110 -6.09 10.16 -3.85
C PHE A 110 -5.66 9.82 -2.43
N ALA A 111 -6.54 9.18 -1.66
CA ALA A 111 -6.20 8.63 -0.36
C ALA A 111 -6.68 7.18 -0.24
N ILE A 112 -5.90 6.35 0.45
CA ILE A 112 -6.30 4.98 0.82
C ILE A 112 -6.43 4.89 2.33
N CYS A 113 -7.41 4.12 2.78
CA CYS A 113 -7.57 3.73 4.18
C CYS A 113 -7.95 2.24 4.19
N LEU A 114 -6.99 1.36 4.51
CA LEU A 114 -7.22 -0.09 4.51
C LEU A 114 -7.78 -0.55 5.86
N PRO A 115 -8.77 -1.45 5.88
CA PRO A 115 -9.35 -1.95 7.13
C PRO A 115 -8.43 -2.99 7.76
N SER A 116 -8.41 -3.08 9.08
CA SER A 116 -7.78 -4.22 9.79
C SER A 116 -8.66 -5.48 9.82
N SER A 117 -9.98 -5.33 9.69
CA SER A 117 -10.91 -6.46 9.61
C SER A 117 -11.14 -6.92 8.17
N ILE A 118 -11.15 -8.24 7.96
CA ILE A 118 -11.53 -8.89 6.70
C ILE A 118 -13.04 -8.85 6.41
N SER A 119 -13.87 -8.60 7.44
CA SER A 119 -15.34 -8.56 7.31
C SER A 119 -15.90 -7.15 7.06
N ALA A 120 -15.03 -6.14 6.98
CA ALA A 120 -15.42 -4.74 6.81
C ALA A 120 -14.70 -4.11 5.62
N SER A 121 -15.38 -3.21 4.92
CA SER A 121 -14.79 -2.44 3.83
C SER A 121 -13.85 -1.36 4.36
N GLY A 122 -12.73 -1.12 3.69
CA GLY A 122 -12.02 0.17 3.75
C GLY A 122 -12.45 1.07 2.60
N VAL A 123 -11.74 2.18 2.40
CA VAL A 123 -12.11 3.20 1.41
C VAL A 123 -10.89 3.71 0.64
N VAL A 124 -11.09 3.99 -0.66
CA VAL A 124 -10.16 4.73 -1.51
C VAL A 124 -10.87 5.98 -2.03
N PHE A 125 -10.41 7.15 -1.60
CA PHE A 125 -10.90 8.45 -2.04
C PHE A 125 -10.11 8.92 -3.25
N PHE A 126 -10.77 9.40 -4.30
CA PHE A 126 -10.11 10.09 -5.41
C PHE A 126 -10.47 11.59 -5.36
N GLY A 127 -9.44 12.44 -5.35
CA GLY A 127 -9.58 13.89 -5.19
C GLY A 127 -9.13 14.40 -3.82
N ASN A 128 -9.66 15.58 -3.45
CA ASN A 128 -9.33 16.28 -2.22
C ASN A 128 -10.08 15.70 -1.00
N GLY A 129 -9.69 16.11 0.20
CA GLY A 129 -10.48 15.88 1.42
C GLY A 129 -11.71 16.81 1.50
N PRO A 130 -12.51 16.73 2.58
CA PRO A 130 -12.22 16.05 3.84
C PRO A 130 -12.28 14.52 3.75
N TYR A 131 -11.76 13.82 4.76
CA TYR A 131 -11.86 12.36 4.88
C TYR A 131 -12.47 12.01 6.25
N VAL A 132 -13.80 12.10 6.33
CA VAL A 132 -14.54 12.00 7.58
C VAL A 132 -14.94 10.55 7.85
N MET A 133 -14.47 10.02 8.97
CA MET A 133 -14.88 8.73 9.52
C MET A 133 -15.88 8.94 10.66
N GLN A 134 -16.76 7.96 10.93
CA GLN A 134 -17.62 7.99 12.11
C GLN A 134 -16.77 7.97 13.40
N PRO A 135 -17.13 8.75 14.45
CA PRO A 135 -18.35 9.53 14.61
C PRO A 135 -18.19 11.03 14.25
N ASN A 136 -17.78 11.36 13.01
CA ASN A 136 -17.47 12.71 12.50
C ASN A 136 -16.04 13.21 12.81
N ILE A 137 -15.05 12.34 12.61
CA ILE A 137 -13.61 12.65 12.70
C ILE A 137 -13.06 12.86 11.29
N ASP A 138 -12.74 14.10 10.91
CA ASP A 138 -11.97 14.37 9.69
C ASP A 138 -10.50 14.00 9.90
N VAL A 139 -10.07 12.95 9.19
CA VAL A 139 -8.70 12.45 9.25
C VAL A 139 -7.73 13.40 8.57
N SER A 140 -8.18 14.18 7.57
CA SER A 140 -7.32 15.03 6.74
C SER A 140 -6.68 16.21 7.51
N THR A 141 -7.30 16.60 8.64
CA THR A 141 -6.87 17.71 9.52
C THR A 141 -5.53 17.47 10.24
N SER A 142 -5.08 16.22 10.35
CA SER A 142 -3.90 15.84 11.16
C SER A 142 -2.89 15.01 10.36
N LEU A 143 -2.74 15.28 9.06
CA LEU A 143 -1.80 14.58 8.20
C LEU A 143 -0.39 15.17 8.34
N THR A 144 0.58 14.29 8.61
CA THR A 144 2.01 14.59 8.50
C THR A 144 2.45 14.35 7.06
N TYR A 145 3.33 15.19 6.51
CA TYR A 145 3.75 15.10 5.10
C TYR A 145 5.22 14.75 4.92
N THR A 146 5.51 13.95 3.90
CA THR A 146 6.87 13.64 3.39
C THR A 146 6.92 13.73 1.87
N PRO A 147 8.05 14.09 1.23
CA PRO A 147 8.17 14.04 -0.22
C PRO A 147 7.95 12.63 -0.81
N LEU A 148 7.26 12.56 -1.94
CA LEU A 148 7.22 11.36 -2.78
C LEU A 148 8.43 11.34 -3.71
N LEU A 149 9.23 10.29 -3.61
CA LEU A 149 10.42 10.09 -4.43
C LEU A 149 10.08 9.33 -5.72
N ILE A 150 10.95 9.44 -6.73
CA ILE A 150 10.88 8.68 -7.98
C ILE A 150 12.14 7.81 -8.07
N ASN A 151 11.97 6.50 -8.21
CA ASN A 151 13.08 5.62 -8.54
C ASN A 151 13.43 5.79 -10.04
N PRO A 152 14.69 6.13 -10.40
CA PRO A 152 15.06 6.46 -11.78
C PRO A 152 14.96 5.28 -12.74
N VAL A 153 14.85 4.05 -12.25
CA VAL A 153 14.76 2.82 -13.03
C VAL A 153 13.46 2.10 -12.67
N SER A 154 12.82 1.47 -13.65
CA SER A 154 11.58 0.73 -13.45
C SER A 154 11.72 -0.42 -12.43
N THR A 155 10.60 -0.67 -11.76
CA THR A 155 10.38 -1.78 -10.82
C THR A 155 9.18 -2.65 -11.22
N ALA A 156 8.63 -2.44 -12.43
CA ALA A 156 7.56 -3.27 -12.99
C ALA A 156 8.07 -4.68 -13.36
N SER A 157 7.15 -5.64 -13.44
CA SER A 157 7.51 -7.05 -13.71
C SER A 157 8.10 -7.26 -15.12
N ALA A 158 7.76 -6.40 -16.08
CA ALA A 158 8.35 -6.37 -17.41
C ALA A 158 9.43 -5.28 -17.51
N TYR A 159 10.57 -5.61 -18.11
CA TYR A 159 11.66 -4.65 -18.35
C TYR A 159 11.19 -3.45 -19.20
N THR A 160 11.57 -2.25 -18.77
CA THR A 160 11.35 -1.00 -19.50
C THR A 160 12.41 0.03 -19.11
N ILE A 161 12.64 0.99 -20.01
CA ILE A 161 13.61 2.11 -19.86
C ILE A 161 12.97 3.27 -19.04
N GLU A 162 11.68 3.18 -18.72
CA GLU A 162 10.95 4.19 -17.97
C GLU A 162 11.33 4.21 -16.47
N LYS A 163 11.06 5.33 -15.80
CA LYS A 163 11.20 5.47 -14.33
C LYS A 163 10.11 4.66 -13.63
N SER A 164 10.34 4.24 -12.39
CA SER A 164 9.33 3.52 -11.61
C SER A 164 8.08 4.38 -11.38
N THR A 165 6.92 3.72 -11.46
CA THR A 165 5.62 4.32 -11.19
C THR A 165 5.08 4.03 -9.79
N GLU A 166 5.83 3.28 -8.98
CA GLU A 166 5.51 3.00 -7.58
C GLU A 166 5.80 4.19 -6.65
N TYR A 167 5.28 4.13 -5.43
CA TYR A 167 5.36 5.20 -4.45
C TYR A 167 6.52 5.00 -3.48
N PHE A 168 7.58 5.79 -3.66
CA PHE A 168 8.74 5.82 -2.77
C PHE A 168 8.68 6.99 -1.78
N ILE A 169 9.23 6.77 -0.58
CA ILE A 169 9.44 7.79 0.47
C ILE A 169 10.87 7.73 1.00
N GLY A 170 11.33 8.82 1.61
CA GLY A 170 12.72 8.97 2.06
C GLY A 170 12.93 8.64 3.54
N VAL A 171 12.89 7.35 3.92
CA VAL A 171 13.33 6.92 5.26
C VAL A 171 14.84 7.20 5.42
N LYS A 172 15.24 7.74 6.57
CA LYS A 172 16.62 8.12 6.90
C LYS A 172 17.21 7.31 8.05
N SER A 173 16.40 6.97 9.04
CA SER A 173 16.76 6.08 10.13
C SER A 173 15.52 5.32 10.62
N ILE A 174 15.74 4.28 11.41
CA ILE A 174 14.68 3.55 12.09
C ILE A 174 14.96 3.62 13.59
N LYS A 175 13.92 3.85 14.39
CA LYS A 175 13.99 3.78 15.86
C LYS A 175 13.07 2.66 16.36
N VAL A 176 13.47 2.06 17.47
CA VAL A 176 12.62 1.17 18.28
C VAL A 176 12.56 1.78 19.67
N ASN A 177 11.36 2.10 20.17
CA ASN A 177 11.17 2.73 21.48
C ASN A 177 12.06 3.99 21.65
N ASP A 178 11.98 4.90 20.67
CA ASP A 178 12.79 6.12 20.52
C ASP A 178 14.32 5.94 20.39
N LYS A 179 14.86 4.71 20.46
CA LYS A 179 16.28 4.39 20.26
C LYS A 179 16.58 4.06 18.81
N ALA A 180 17.51 4.79 18.18
CA ALA A 180 17.94 4.53 16.81
C ALA A 180 18.68 3.19 16.68
N ILE A 181 18.36 2.42 15.63
CA ILE A 181 19.07 1.17 15.30
C ILE A 181 20.18 1.44 14.28
N SER A 182 21.33 0.76 14.44
CA SER A 182 22.46 0.88 13.50
C SER A 182 22.14 0.16 12.20
N LEU A 183 22.22 0.87 11.07
CA LEU A 183 21.87 0.39 9.73
C LEU A 183 22.86 0.92 8.69
N ASN A 184 23.04 0.16 7.61
CA ASN A 184 23.69 0.66 6.41
C ASN A 184 22.75 1.66 5.68
N THR A 185 22.92 2.95 5.93
CA THR A 185 22.09 4.03 5.37
C THR A 185 22.12 4.11 3.83
N SER A 186 23.11 3.50 3.17
CA SER A 186 23.16 3.40 1.70
C SER A 186 22.05 2.49 1.12
N LEU A 187 21.45 1.62 1.93
CA LEU A 187 20.28 0.82 1.56
C LEU A 187 18.98 1.65 1.59
N LEU A 188 18.91 2.63 2.49
CA LEU A 188 17.72 3.50 2.65
C LEU A 188 17.60 4.57 1.56
N SER A 189 18.67 4.80 0.80
CA SER A 189 18.71 5.74 -0.33
C SER A 189 18.53 5.02 -1.67
N ILE A 190 17.80 5.64 -2.60
CA ILE A 190 17.66 5.13 -3.97
C ILE A 190 18.94 5.45 -4.74
N LYS A 191 19.66 4.43 -5.21
CA LYS A 191 20.88 4.55 -6.00
C LYS A 191 20.57 4.90 -7.47
N SER A 192 21.56 5.30 -8.25
CA SER A 192 21.38 5.65 -9.68
C SER A 192 20.93 4.46 -10.54
N ASN A 193 21.38 3.24 -10.22
CA ASN A 193 20.87 1.99 -10.79
C ASN A 193 19.47 1.59 -10.25
N GLY A 194 18.92 2.39 -9.33
CA GLY A 194 17.60 2.25 -8.73
C GLY A 194 17.46 1.12 -7.71
N PHE A 195 18.56 0.62 -7.14
CA PHE A 195 18.51 -0.24 -5.95
C PHE A 195 18.34 0.60 -4.67
N GLY A 196 17.76 -0.02 -3.63
CA GLY A 196 17.54 0.62 -2.33
C GLY A 196 16.27 1.45 -2.25
N GLY A 197 16.17 2.28 -1.20
CA GLY A 197 15.01 3.10 -0.90
C GLY A 197 13.88 2.38 -0.17
N THR A 198 12.82 3.13 0.13
CA THR A 198 11.58 2.64 0.74
C THR A 198 10.40 2.87 -0.20
N LYS A 199 9.60 1.84 -0.49
CA LYS A 199 8.33 1.96 -1.23
C LYS A 199 7.13 1.47 -0.44
N ILE A 200 5.94 1.88 -0.86
CA ILE A 200 4.65 1.45 -0.30
C ILE A 200 3.97 0.47 -1.27
N SER A 201 3.44 -0.63 -0.73
CA SER A 201 2.82 -1.73 -1.49
C SER A 201 1.54 -2.21 -0.83
N THR A 202 0.49 -2.39 -1.64
CA THR A 202 -0.78 -3.03 -1.24
C THR A 202 -0.84 -4.51 -1.61
N VAL A 203 0.19 -5.04 -2.30
CA VAL A 203 0.25 -6.45 -2.75
C VAL A 203 1.18 -7.31 -1.90
N ASN A 204 2.13 -6.70 -1.19
CA ASN A 204 2.88 -7.35 -0.13
C ASN A 204 2.02 -7.32 1.15
N PRO A 205 1.59 -8.45 1.73
CA PRO A 205 0.73 -8.42 2.92
C PRO A 205 1.48 -7.85 4.14
N TYR A 206 2.76 -8.18 4.28
CA TYR A 206 3.64 -7.74 5.36
C TYR A 206 4.81 -6.94 4.80
N THR A 207 5.41 -6.08 5.63
CA THR A 207 6.57 -5.29 5.22
C THR A 207 7.77 -6.18 4.95
N VAL A 208 8.34 -6.05 3.74
CA VAL A 208 9.52 -6.79 3.31
C VAL A 208 10.75 -5.93 3.58
N LEU A 209 11.76 -6.50 4.23
CA LEU A 209 13.01 -5.82 4.58
C LEU A 209 14.20 -6.59 4.01
N GLU A 210 15.20 -5.87 3.49
CA GLU A 210 16.52 -6.46 3.21
C GLU A 210 17.09 -7.12 4.48
N THR A 211 17.76 -8.27 4.32
CA THR A 211 18.20 -9.15 5.43
C THR A 211 18.94 -8.42 6.57
N SER A 212 19.84 -7.48 6.29
CA SER A 212 20.56 -6.74 7.33
C SER A 212 19.63 -5.81 8.11
N ILE A 213 18.71 -5.11 7.42
CA ILE A 213 17.68 -4.27 8.05
C ILE A 213 16.71 -5.14 8.87
N TYR A 214 16.26 -6.27 8.31
CA TYR A 214 15.38 -7.24 8.96
C TYR A 214 15.97 -7.73 10.28
N LYS A 215 17.23 -8.18 10.27
CA LYS A 215 17.95 -8.67 11.45
C LYS A 215 18.13 -7.59 12.51
N ALA A 216 18.56 -6.39 12.11
CA ALA A 216 18.78 -5.27 13.04
C ALA A 216 17.47 -4.83 13.72
N LEU A 217 16.39 -4.68 12.96
CA LEU A 217 15.08 -4.31 13.50
C LEU A 217 14.52 -5.41 14.40
N THR A 218 14.57 -6.68 13.98
CA THR A 218 14.09 -7.82 14.75
C THR A 218 14.81 -7.94 16.10
N ALA A 219 16.15 -7.84 16.11
CA ALA A 219 16.94 -7.92 17.33
C ALA A 219 16.66 -6.76 18.30
N ALA A 220 16.53 -5.54 17.78
CA ALA A 220 16.19 -4.37 18.59
C ALA A 220 14.76 -4.46 19.15
N PHE A 221 13.79 -4.90 18.35
CA PHE A 221 12.40 -5.05 18.77
C PHE A 221 12.23 -6.11 19.86
N ILE A 222 12.84 -7.29 19.72
CA ILE A 222 12.80 -8.33 20.77
C ILE A 222 13.46 -7.82 22.06
N LYS A 223 14.62 -7.15 21.95
CA LYS A 223 15.33 -6.58 23.11
C LYS A 223 14.48 -5.54 23.86
N GLU A 224 13.86 -4.60 23.14
CA GLU A 224 13.05 -3.54 23.75
C GLU A 224 11.67 -4.04 24.21
N ALA A 225 11.15 -5.11 23.62
CA ALA A 225 9.90 -5.73 24.05
C ALA A 225 10.05 -6.42 25.42
N ASN A 226 11.25 -6.90 25.75
CA ASN A 226 11.52 -7.67 26.96
C ASN A 226 10.58 -8.89 27.11
N LEU A 227 10.31 -9.56 25.98
CA LEU A 227 9.43 -10.73 25.86
C LEU A 227 10.19 -11.88 25.20
N THR A 228 9.90 -13.11 25.63
CA THR A 228 10.49 -14.32 25.03
C THR A 228 9.91 -14.58 23.65
N GLY A 229 10.74 -14.46 22.61
CA GLY A 229 10.35 -14.77 21.23
C GLY A 229 10.18 -16.28 20.99
N VAL A 230 8.95 -16.66 20.67
CA VAL A 230 8.47 -17.89 20.01
C VAL A 230 9.06 -18.12 18.60
N PRO A 231 10.08 -18.96 18.29
CA PRO A 231 10.42 -19.21 16.88
C PRO A 231 9.22 -19.83 16.17
N PHE A 232 8.79 -19.23 15.07
CA PHE A 232 7.61 -19.66 14.32
C PHE A 232 7.96 -19.83 12.85
N THR A 233 7.41 -20.85 12.20
CA THR A 233 7.82 -21.27 10.84
C THR A 233 6.61 -21.54 9.95
N SER A 234 5.69 -20.58 9.88
CA SER A 234 4.59 -20.58 8.91
C SER A 234 5.00 -20.05 7.54
N ARG A 235 4.06 -20.07 6.57
CA ARG A 235 4.16 -19.30 5.32
C ARG A 235 3.14 -18.14 5.35
N PRO A 236 3.53 -16.91 4.98
CA PRO A 236 4.91 -16.45 4.72
C PRO A 236 5.76 -16.54 6.00
N ARG A 237 7.10 -16.59 5.85
CA ARG A 237 8.03 -16.83 6.97
C ARG A 237 8.06 -15.63 7.93
N VAL A 238 7.16 -15.63 8.91
CA VAL A 238 7.16 -14.75 10.07
C VAL A 238 8.24 -15.26 11.03
N GLY A 239 9.23 -14.43 11.37
CA GLY A 239 10.43 -14.89 12.09
C GLY A 239 10.21 -15.35 13.53
N PHE A 240 9.25 -14.75 14.24
CA PHE A 240 8.93 -15.08 15.63
C PHE A 240 7.50 -14.64 15.99
N CYS A 241 7.00 -15.13 17.13
CA CYS A 241 5.80 -14.66 17.78
C CYS A 241 6.00 -14.45 19.29
N PHE A 242 5.04 -13.82 19.95
CA PHE A 242 4.91 -13.82 21.41
C PHE A 242 3.63 -14.56 21.82
N ASP A 243 3.65 -15.17 23.00
CA ASP A 243 2.45 -15.63 23.70
C ASP A 243 1.57 -14.41 24.03
N SER A 244 0.36 -14.36 23.46
CA SER A 244 -0.58 -13.25 23.65
C SER A 244 -0.92 -13.00 25.12
N SER A 245 -0.92 -14.04 25.97
CA SER A 245 -1.21 -13.91 27.40
C SER A 245 -0.16 -13.11 28.18
N LYS A 246 1.02 -12.91 27.60
CA LYS A 246 2.13 -12.12 28.17
C LYS A 246 2.16 -10.68 27.66
N VAL A 247 1.31 -10.32 26.71
CA VAL A 247 1.32 -9.00 26.06
C VAL A 247 0.08 -8.21 26.48
N GLY A 248 0.30 -7.08 27.16
CA GLY A 248 -0.80 -6.18 27.52
C GLY A 248 -1.47 -5.59 26.27
N SER A 249 -2.67 -5.03 26.42
CA SER A 249 -3.38 -4.36 25.32
C SER A 249 -3.31 -2.83 25.46
N THR A 250 -3.37 -2.12 24.34
CA THR A 250 -3.55 -0.67 24.25
C THR A 250 -4.61 -0.36 23.19
N ARG A 251 -5.06 0.91 23.13
CA ARG A 251 -5.95 1.37 22.06
C ARG A 251 -5.34 1.20 20.65
N ALA A 252 -4.00 1.20 20.52
CA ALA A 252 -3.29 1.02 19.26
C ALA A 252 -2.78 -0.44 19.08
N GLY A 253 -3.50 -1.41 19.66
CA GLY A 253 -3.16 -2.83 19.63
C GLY A 253 -2.20 -3.25 20.76
N PRO A 254 -1.50 -4.40 20.62
CA PRO A 254 -0.61 -4.94 21.63
C PRO A 254 0.39 -3.93 22.21
N LYS A 255 0.64 -4.02 23.52
CA LYS A 255 1.58 -3.17 24.28
C LYS A 255 3.01 -3.66 24.06
N VAL A 256 3.57 -3.32 22.90
CA VAL A 256 4.93 -3.65 22.46
C VAL A 256 5.65 -2.37 21.99
N PRO A 257 6.98 -2.40 21.76
CA PRO A 257 7.73 -1.22 21.34
C PRO A 257 7.16 -0.58 20.07
N ASN A 258 7.09 0.75 20.05
CA ASN A 258 6.84 1.48 18.80
C ASN A 258 8.06 1.37 17.88
N ILE A 259 7.81 1.27 16.57
CA ILE A 259 8.83 1.34 15.54
C ILE A 259 8.60 2.63 14.75
N ASP A 260 9.59 3.52 14.69
CA ASP A 260 9.48 4.77 13.95
C ASP A 260 10.38 4.76 12.72
N PHE A 261 9.78 4.92 11.55
CA PHE A 261 10.52 5.23 10.32
C PHE A 261 10.70 6.74 10.23
N VAL A 262 11.89 7.23 10.56
CA VAL A 262 12.24 8.66 10.51
C VAL A 262 12.45 9.06 9.06
N LEU A 263 11.83 10.17 8.65
CA LEU A 263 11.77 10.64 7.27
C LEU A 263 12.72 11.84 7.08
N GLN A 264 12.25 12.95 6.51
CA GLN A 264 13.12 14.08 6.16
C GLN A 264 13.73 14.85 7.36
N SER A 265 13.23 14.64 8.58
CA SER A 265 13.77 15.22 9.82
C SER A 265 13.39 14.38 11.04
N GLU A 266 14.10 14.53 12.16
CA GLU A 266 13.85 13.78 13.41
C GLU A 266 12.41 13.89 13.94
N ASN A 267 11.75 15.03 13.70
CA ASN A 267 10.37 15.30 14.12
C ASN A 267 9.31 14.80 13.12
N VAL A 268 9.72 14.29 11.95
CA VAL A 268 8.81 13.74 10.93
C VAL A 268 9.11 12.25 10.78
N TYR A 269 8.30 11.43 11.43
CA TYR A 269 8.41 9.98 11.43
C TYR A 269 7.04 9.33 11.23
N TRP A 270 7.03 8.14 10.65
CA TRP A 270 5.86 7.26 10.63
C TRP A 270 6.01 6.25 11.78
N ARG A 271 5.12 6.35 12.76
CA ARG A 271 5.04 5.42 13.91
C ARG A 271 4.19 4.20 13.59
N ILE A 272 4.81 3.02 13.64
CA ILE A 272 4.16 1.71 13.60
C ILE A 272 3.96 1.26 15.05
N THR A 273 2.69 1.05 15.42
CA THR A 273 2.27 0.60 16.76
C THR A 273 2.00 -0.91 16.77
N GLY A 274 1.70 -1.48 17.94
CA GLY A 274 1.46 -2.92 18.11
C GLY A 274 0.47 -3.53 17.11
N ALA A 275 -0.62 -2.84 16.79
CA ALA A 275 -1.61 -3.30 15.80
C ALA A 275 -1.02 -3.50 14.39
N ASN A 276 0.00 -2.72 14.03
CA ASN A 276 0.65 -2.74 12.72
C ASN A 276 2.02 -3.44 12.75
N SER A 277 2.59 -3.75 13.92
CA SER A 277 3.86 -4.50 14.04
C SER A 277 3.67 -6.00 14.29
N LEU A 278 2.53 -6.40 14.85
CA LEU A 278 2.18 -7.80 15.14
C LEU A 278 0.84 -8.17 14.49
N VAL A 279 0.68 -9.45 14.16
CA VAL A 279 -0.56 -10.06 13.65
C VAL A 279 -1.01 -11.18 14.59
N PRO A 280 -2.29 -11.23 15.02
CA PRO A 280 -2.80 -12.34 15.81
C PRO A 280 -2.90 -13.61 14.96
N ILE A 281 -2.49 -14.74 15.53
CA ILE A 281 -2.65 -16.08 14.95
C ILE A 281 -3.28 -16.97 16.01
N GLU A 282 -4.55 -17.30 15.79
CA GLU A 282 -5.26 -18.29 16.58
C GLU A 282 -4.69 -19.69 16.34
N GLN A 283 -4.55 -20.47 17.41
CA GLN A 283 -4.11 -21.86 17.36
C GLN A 283 -5.13 -22.78 18.06
N ALA A 284 -4.95 -24.09 17.92
CA ALA A 284 -5.77 -25.07 18.64
C ALA A 284 -5.62 -24.96 20.17
N VAL A 285 -4.51 -24.39 20.66
CA VAL A 285 -4.24 -24.12 22.08
C VAL A 285 -3.60 -22.73 22.20
N GLY A 286 -4.39 -21.75 22.66
CA GLY A 286 -3.93 -20.37 22.84
C GLY A 286 -3.88 -19.54 21.54
N SER A 287 -3.47 -18.28 21.69
CA SER A 287 -3.31 -17.33 20.57
C SER A 287 -1.92 -16.70 20.62
N LEU A 288 -1.30 -16.49 19.46
CA LEU A 288 0.04 -15.90 19.33
C LEU A 288 -0.04 -14.53 18.65
N LEU A 289 0.87 -13.62 19.03
CA LEU A 289 1.07 -12.34 18.35
C LEU A 289 2.37 -12.41 17.56
N CYS A 290 2.26 -12.52 16.24
CA CYS A 290 3.35 -12.88 15.34
C CYS A 290 3.92 -11.67 14.59
N TRP A 291 5.22 -11.68 14.30
CA TRP A 291 5.96 -10.56 13.71
C TRP A 291 5.50 -10.23 12.27
N ALA A 292 4.96 -9.03 12.05
CA ALA A 292 4.36 -8.64 10.78
C ALA A 292 5.38 -8.08 9.74
N PHE A 293 6.62 -8.56 9.78
CA PHE A 293 7.69 -8.23 8.83
C PHE A 293 8.38 -9.51 8.33
N VAL A 294 8.90 -9.48 7.11
CA VAL A 294 9.54 -10.63 6.46
C VAL A 294 10.91 -10.29 5.87
N ASP A 295 11.82 -11.26 5.91
CA ASP A 295 13.15 -11.17 5.26
C ASP A 295 13.00 -11.31 3.74
N GLY A 296 13.37 -10.25 3.02
CA GLY A 296 13.35 -10.17 1.55
C GLY A 296 14.63 -10.66 0.87
N GLY A 297 15.60 -11.18 1.64
CA GLY A 297 16.92 -11.55 1.16
C GLY A 297 17.92 -10.39 1.16
N SER A 298 19.15 -10.68 0.75
CA SER A 298 20.31 -9.78 0.88
C SER A 298 20.49 -8.79 -0.27
N ASN A 299 19.80 -8.98 -1.39
CA ASN A 299 19.87 -8.08 -2.55
C ASN A 299 18.49 -7.82 -3.20
N PRO A 300 17.46 -7.41 -2.43
CA PRO A 300 16.17 -7.05 -3.00
C PRO A 300 16.29 -5.74 -3.78
N ARG A 301 15.44 -5.58 -4.79
CA ARG A 301 15.42 -4.39 -5.64
C ARG A 301 15.16 -3.09 -4.86
N THR A 302 14.37 -3.16 -3.80
CA THR A 302 14.07 -2.08 -2.87
C THR A 302 14.25 -2.60 -1.46
N SER A 303 14.95 -1.86 -0.60
CA SER A 303 15.40 -2.37 0.70
C SER A 303 14.31 -2.38 1.77
N ILE A 304 13.28 -1.53 1.64
CA ILE A 304 12.08 -1.56 2.48
C ILE A 304 10.84 -1.48 1.59
N VAL A 305 9.96 -2.46 1.68
CA VAL A 305 8.66 -2.45 1.01
C VAL A 305 7.59 -2.49 2.09
N ILE A 306 7.00 -1.34 2.42
CA ILE A 306 5.93 -1.21 3.41
C ILE A 306 4.69 -1.94 2.88
N GLY A 307 4.29 -3.00 3.57
CA GLY A 307 3.20 -3.90 3.18
C GLY A 307 1.84 -3.51 3.77
N ALA A 308 0.78 -4.13 3.25
CA ALA A 308 -0.62 -3.79 3.53
C ALA A 308 -0.96 -3.79 5.03
N HIS A 309 -0.45 -4.73 5.83
CA HIS A 309 -0.67 -4.79 7.29
C HIS A 309 -0.20 -3.52 8.02
N GLN A 310 0.89 -2.91 7.54
CA GLN A 310 1.40 -1.64 8.09
C GLN A 310 0.60 -0.40 7.61
N LEU A 311 -0.27 -0.56 6.61
CA LEU A 311 -1.17 0.48 6.10
C LEU A 311 -2.57 0.40 6.72
N GLN A 312 -2.92 -0.70 7.41
CA GLN A 312 -4.23 -0.88 8.05
C GLN A 312 -4.47 0.18 9.12
N ASP A 313 -5.68 0.75 9.14
CA ASP A 313 -6.10 1.82 10.06
C ASP A 313 -5.16 3.04 10.08
N ASN A 314 -4.49 3.31 8.96
CA ASN A 314 -3.76 4.54 8.69
C ASN A 314 -4.25 5.12 7.36
N LEU A 315 -4.54 6.42 7.31
CA LEU A 315 -4.91 7.09 6.07
C LEU A 315 -3.66 7.62 5.37
N LEU A 316 -3.45 7.19 4.14
CA LEU A 316 -2.36 7.65 3.26
C LEU A 316 -2.95 8.50 2.13
N GLN A 317 -2.57 9.76 2.05
CA GLN A 317 -2.96 10.71 1.02
C GLN A 317 -1.80 10.91 0.03
N PHE A 318 -1.91 10.35 -1.17
CA PHE A 318 -0.94 10.51 -2.26
C PHE A 318 -1.28 11.76 -3.07
N ASP A 319 -0.53 12.85 -2.84
CA ASP A 319 -0.68 14.12 -3.55
C ASP A 319 0.35 14.19 -4.67
N LEU A 320 -0.05 13.73 -5.87
CA LEU A 320 0.83 13.67 -7.05
C LEU A 320 0.99 15.04 -7.72
N ALA A 321 0.07 15.97 -7.50
CA ALA A 321 0.18 17.35 -7.96
C ALA A 321 1.31 18.09 -7.26
N THR A 322 1.49 17.88 -5.94
CA THR A 322 2.56 18.49 -5.13
C THR A 322 3.68 17.53 -4.73
N SER A 323 3.69 16.32 -5.29
CA SER A 323 4.72 15.27 -5.08
C SER A 323 5.03 14.98 -3.61
N ARG A 324 3.98 14.77 -2.81
CA ARG A 324 4.09 14.44 -1.37
C ARG A 324 3.08 13.37 -0.95
N LEU A 325 3.44 12.62 0.09
CA LEU A 325 2.56 11.71 0.81
C LEU A 325 2.18 12.39 2.12
N GLY A 326 0.88 12.59 2.34
CA GLY A 326 0.32 12.79 3.67
C GLY A 326 0.04 11.44 4.32
N PHE A 327 0.31 11.28 5.60
CA PHE A 327 -0.04 10.09 6.38
C PHE A 327 -0.58 10.49 7.75
N SER A 328 -1.56 9.75 8.26
CA SER A 328 -2.04 9.90 9.63
C SER A 328 -1.20 9.09 10.61
N SER A 329 -1.36 9.35 11.91
CA SER A 329 -1.13 8.31 12.92
C SER A 329 -2.22 7.23 12.82
N SER A 330 -2.03 6.09 13.49
CA SER A 330 -3.06 5.04 13.59
C SER A 330 -4.38 5.62 14.08
N LEU A 331 -5.44 5.39 13.30
CA LEU A 331 -6.80 5.89 13.56
C LEU A 331 -7.40 5.27 14.82
N LEU A 332 -6.95 4.07 15.21
CA LEU A 332 -7.36 3.38 16.43
C LEU A 332 -7.17 4.29 17.65
N SER A 333 -6.01 4.96 17.75
CA SER A 333 -5.71 5.95 18.80
C SER A 333 -6.72 7.10 18.85
N ARG A 334 -7.27 7.48 17.69
CA ARG A 334 -8.27 8.54 17.52
C ARG A 334 -9.73 8.07 17.69
N GLN A 335 -9.96 6.82 18.11
CA GLN A 335 -11.31 6.24 18.29
C GLN A 335 -12.09 6.07 16.98
N THR A 336 -11.39 5.79 15.89
CA THR A 336 -12.01 5.43 14.61
C THR A 336 -11.16 4.39 13.86
N THR A 337 -11.71 3.82 12.79
CA THR A 337 -11.03 2.86 11.90
C THR A 337 -11.15 3.33 10.46
N CYS A 338 -10.44 2.69 9.53
CA CYS A 338 -10.68 2.85 8.10
C CYS A 338 -12.03 2.26 7.64
N SER A 339 -12.66 1.41 8.47
CA SER A 339 -13.99 0.85 8.23
C SER A 339 -15.14 1.75 8.65
N ASN A 340 -14.85 2.86 9.34
CA ASN A 340 -15.86 3.80 9.82
C ASN A 340 -16.29 4.85 8.77
N PHE A 341 -15.92 4.69 7.50
CA PHE A 341 -16.46 5.54 6.43
C PHE A 341 -17.94 5.22 6.16
N ASN A 342 -18.78 6.25 5.98
CA ASN A 342 -20.21 6.03 5.76
C ASN A 342 -20.53 5.76 4.28
N PHE A 343 -20.69 4.49 3.93
CA PHE A 343 -21.14 4.09 2.59
C PHE A 343 -22.66 4.26 2.36
N ILE A 344 -23.44 4.62 3.38
CA ILE A 344 -24.87 4.91 3.20
C ILE A 344 -25.03 6.24 2.46
N ASN A 345 -25.80 6.22 1.37
CA ASN A 345 -26.13 7.39 0.58
C ASN A 345 -26.96 8.39 1.40
N SER A 346 -26.59 9.67 1.43
CA SER A 346 -27.37 10.70 2.15
C SER A 346 -28.68 11.10 1.46
N ASN A 347 -28.91 10.62 0.24
CA ASN A 347 -30.09 10.90 -0.57
C ASN A 347 -31.04 9.69 -0.68
N ALA A 348 -30.89 8.69 0.19
CA ALA A 348 -31.71 7.47 0.25
C ALA A 348 -32.68 7.50 1.44
#